data_AF-A0A535NUF2-F1
#
_entry.id   AF-A0A535NUF2-F1
#
_cell.length_a   1.000
_cell.length_b   1.000
_cell.length_c   1.000
_cell.angle_alpha   90.00
_cell.angle_beta   90.00
_cell.angle_gamma   90.00
#
_symmetry.space_group_name_H-M   'P 1'
#
loop_
_entity.id
_entity.type
_entity.pdbx_description
1 polymer ?
#
loop_
_entity_poly.entity_id
_entity_poly.type
_entity_poly.pdbx_seq_one_letter_code
_entity_poly.pdbx_strand_id
1 'polypeptide(L)' 'MEITYFGLNAVRLRGREATVMIDPYEPKLGLAPVRLNVQIVIFTHEDPTHFSLQGLAGDPHL' A
#
# COMPACT_ATOMS: atom_id res chain seq x y z
N MET A 1 15.38 8.59 -0.43
CA MET A 1 14.41 7.66 0.19
C MET A 1 13.22 8.48 0.62
N GLU A 2 12.01 8.06 0.24
CA GLU A 2 10.76 8.76 0.56
C GLU A 2 9.85 7.79 1.33
N ILE A 3 9.19 8.32 2.36
CA ILE A 3 8.20 7.61 3.16
C ILE A 3 6.90 8.41 3.09
N THR A 4 5.81 7.78 2.68
CA THR A 4 4.48 8.39 2.64
C THR A 4 3.56 7.65 3.60
N TYR A 5 2.92 8.37 4.52
CA TYR A 5 1.88 7.83 5.38
C TYR A 5 0.50 8.15 4.82
N PHE A 6 -0.31 7.13 4.58
CA PHE A 6 -1.64 7.28 3.99
C PHE A 6 -2.77 7.28 5.02
N GLY A 7 -2.48 6.95 6.28
CA GLY A 7 -3.46 6.74 7.34
C GLY A 7 -3.52 5.29 7.79
N LEU A 8 -4.08 5.06 8.98
CA LEU A 8 -4.14 3.74 9.62
C LEU A 8 -2.74 3.10 9.71
N ASN A 9 -2.54 1.99 9.02
CA ASN A 9 -1.29 1.23 8.99
C ASN A 9 -0.59 1.34 7.63
N ALA A 10 -1.20 2.07 6.68
CA ALA A 10 -0.74 2.13 5.30
C ALA A 10 0.45 3.07 5.14
N VAL A 11 1.59 2.50 4.75
CA VAL A 11 2.84 3.23 4.51
C VAL A 11 3.42 2.82 3.17
N ARG A 12 3.84 3.80 2.37
CA ARG A 12 4.65 3.56 1.18
C ARG A 12 6.10 3.94 1.43
N LEU A 13 6.99 3.02 1.10
CA LEU A 13 8.42 3.27 1.00
C LEU A 13 8.79 3.37 -0.48
N ARG A 14 9.49 4.44 -0.85
CA ARG A 14 10.05 4.61 -2.20
C ARG A 14 11.57 4.74 -2.12
N GLY A 15 12.23 3.69 -2.60
CA GLY A 15 13.67 3.65 -2.84
C GLY A 15 14.01 3.98 -4.29
N ARG A 16 15.28 3.84 -4.64
CA ARG A 16 15.78 4.02 -6.02
C ARG A 16 15.34 2.88 -6.95
N GLU A 17 15.26 1.66 -6.43
CA GLU A 17 15.05 0.44 -7.21
C GLU A 17 13.68 -0.23 -6.94
N ALA A 18 13.10 0.09 -5.78
CA ALA A 18 11.89 -0.57 -5.30
C ALA A 18 10.90 0.43 -4.68
N THR A 19 9.62 0.14 -4.86
CA THR A 19 8.50 0.71 -4.13
C THR A 19 7.77 -0.38 -3.37
N VAL A 20 7.55 -0.14 -2.09
CA VAL A 20 6.89 -1.08 -1.18
C VAL A 20 5.66 -0.41 -0.60
N MET A 21 4.53 -1.10 -0.65
CA MET A 21 3.31 -0.73 0.07
C MET A 21 3.13 -1.68 1.26
N ILE A 22 2.94 -1.13 2.45
CA ILE A 22 2.68 -1.90 3.67
C ILE A 22 1.23 -1.66 4.08
N ASP A 23 0.50 -2.72 4.41
CA ASP A 23 -0.89 -2.72 4.90
C ASP A 23 -1.85 -1.78 4.15
N PRO A 24 -1.99 -1.94 2.82
CA PRO A 24 -2.95 -1.13 2.06
C PRO A 24 -4.39 -1.41 2.53
N TYR A 25 -5.16 -0.34 2.72
CA TYR A 25 -6.56 -0.40 3.15
C TYR A 25 -7.52 -0.11 2.00
N GLU A 26 -8.81 -0.42 2.17
CA GLU A 26 -9.82 -0.13 1.15
C GLU A 26 -10.14 1.37 1.06
N PRO A 27 -10.21 1.97 -0.15
CA PRO A 27 -10.52 3.39 -0.35
C PRO A 27 -11.85 3.86 0.27
N LYS A 28 -12.79 2.94 0.48
CA LYS A 28 -14.11 3.21 1.10
C LYS A 28 -14.01 3.70 2.55
N LEU A 29 -12.85 3.60 3.18
CA LEU A 29 -12.57 4.14 4.53
C LEU A 29 -12.45 5.68 4.55
N GLY A 30 -12.68 6.36 3.42
CA GLY A 30 -12.74 7.84 3.36
C GLY A 30 -11.39 8.51 3.14
N LEU A 31 -10.33 7.74 2.96
CA LEU A 31 -9.00 8.21 2.60
C LEU A 31 -8.82 8.07 1.08
N ALA A 32 -8.33 9.12 0.42
CA ALA A 32 -8.31 9.17 -1.04
C ALA A 32 -7.53 7.99 -1.66
N PRO A 33 -8.14 7.19 -2.56
CA PRO A 33 -7.42 6.18 -3.29
C PRO A 33 -6.39 6.85 -4.20
N VAL A 34 -5.11 6.67 -3.88
CA VAL A 34 -4.07 6.95 -4.85
C VAL A 34 -3.90 5.69 -5.68
N ARG A 35 -4.05 5.79 -7.00
CA ARG A 35 -3.59 4.72 -7.89
C ARG A 35 -2.07 4.65 -7.76
N LEU A 36 -1.60 3.68 -7.00
CA LEU A 36 -0.18 3.51 -6.70
C LEU A 36 0.38 2.38 -7.52
N ASN A 37 1.35 2.69 -8.40
CA ASN A 37 2.17 1.67 -9.02
C ASN A 37 3.24 1.25 -8.00
N VAL A 38 3.14 0.01 -7.51
CA VAL A 38 4.02 -0.55 -6.48
C VAL A 38 4.58 -1.89 -6.93
N GLN A 39 5.81 -2.18 -6.54
CA GLN A 39 6.50 -3.42 -6.92
C GLN A 39 6.32 -4.52 -5.88
N ILE A 40 6.16 -4.14 -4.61
CA ILE A 40 6.04 -5.06 -3.49
C ILE A 40 4.90 -4.59 -2.60
N VAL A 41 4.07 -5.53 -2.14
CA VAL A 41 3.06 -5.33 -1.09
C VAL A 41 3.42 -6.23 0.08
N ILE A 42 3.34 -5.71 1.30
CA ILE A 42 3.57 -6.48 2.52
C ILE A 42 2.34 -6.33 3.41
N PHE A 43 1.89 -7.47 3.94
CA PHE A 43 0.84 -7.53 4.96
C PHE A 43 1.48 -7.92 6.29
N THR A 44 1.25 -7.12 7.33
CA THR A 44 1.81 -7.41 8.66
C THR A 44 1.12 -8.60 9.33
N HIS A 45 -0.18 -8.78 9.07
CA HIS A 45 -0.99 -9.91 9.53
C HIS A 45 -2.27 -10.02 8.70
N GLU A 46 -3.00 -11.12 8.88
CA GLU A 46 -4.30 -11.35 8.23
C GLU A 46 -5.43 -10.63 9.00
N ASP A 47 -5.79 -9.43 8.56
CA ASP A 47 -6.94 -8.67 9.05
C ASP A 47 -7.61 -7.90 7.88
N PRO A 48 -8.96 -7.89 7.76
CA PRO A 48 -9.65 -7.20 6.66
C PRO A 48 -9.41 -5.68 6.58
N THR A 49 -8.98 -5.05 7.67
CA THR A 49 -8.63 -3.63 7.72
C THR A 49 -7.18 -3.35 7.32
N HIS A 50 -6.38 -4.41 7.12
CA HIS A 50 -4.98 -4.38 6.66
C HIS A 50 -4.79 -4.95 5.25
N PHE A 51 -5.87 -5.45 4.64
CA PHE A 51 -5.78 -6.30 3.44
C PHE A 51 -6.63 -5.75 2.28
N SER A 52 -6.04 -4.91 1.44
CA SER A 52 -6.67 -4.46 0.19
C SER A 52 -5.65 -4.26 -0.94
N LEU A 53 -5.86 -4.93 -2.06
CA LEU A 53 -5.15 -4.63 -3.31
C LEU A 53 -5.89 -3.57 -4.15
N GLN A 54 -7.07 -3.13 -3.71
CA GLN A 54 -7.89 -2.20 -4.47
C GLN A 54 -7.23 -0.82 -4.52
N GLY A 55 -7.01 -0.32 -5.73
CA GLY A 55 -6.30 0.95 -5.97
C GLY A 55 -4.80 0.79 -6.19
N LEU A 56 -4.24 -0.41 -6.01
CA LEU A 56 -2.88 -0.70 -6.48
C LEU A 56 -2.90 -1.03 -7.97
N ALA A 57 -1.82 -0.68 -8.66
CA ALA A 57 -1.59 -0.97 -10.07
C ALA A 57 -0.23 -1.64 -10.26
N GLY A 58 -0.08 -2.36 -11.37
CA GLY A 58 1.09 -3.18 -11.65
C GLY A 58 0.84 -4.65 -11.35
N ASP A 59 1.92 -5.43 -11.36
CA ASP A 59 1.95 -6.85 -10.97
C ASP A 59 2.87 -6.98 -9.75
N PRO A 60 2.38 -6.56 -8.55
CA PRO A 60 3.21 -6.52 -7.36
C PRO A 60 3.52 -7.92 -6.84
N HIS A 61 4.73 -8.08 -6.30
CA HIS A 61 5.05 -9.23 -5.45
C HIS A 61 4.35 -9.07 -4.09
N LEU A 62 3.67 -10.13 -3.65
CA LEU A 62 2.97 -10.20 -2.36
C LEU A 62 3.80 -10.94 -1.32
#